data_AF-A0A382UN16-F1
#
_entry.id   AF-A0A382UN16-F1
#
_cell.length_a   1.000
_cell.length_b   1.000
_cell.length_c   1.000
_cell.angle_alpha   90.00
_cell.angle_beta   90.00
_cell.angle_gamma   90.00
#
_symmetry.space_group_name_H-M   'P 1'
#
loop_
_entity.id
_entity.type
_entity.pdbx_description
1 polymer ?
#
loop_
_entity_poly.entity_id
_entity_poly.type
_entity_poly.pdbx_seq_one_letter_code
_entity_poly.pdbx_strand_id
1 'polypeptide(L)'
;VFDQASDIMTGATYANHNRHHLGYHYPRSPETALQCLESREDFERIYGACCVNDFASYYCVSKDDSKTSAEEYVRFCERVGLKYKEEWPAEGVLDRSKIELSLRTEEGVYDFITLKRLIKERLAKSSTLEIKLDHCVVDGSIEPGGEKKLIVQNGEEHHTLTFDFVINAMYANHNRFCGWFGFNKRLFQFNLQELCIIDLPVSDPMGMTIQDGPFPSFLPLGFSKNRCLFAHVEASQLIRNVSKTHERLLSRVLYVESNWHNIREVSAKYVPLLNKSNYVKSIFVDRIVDA
;
A
#
# COMPACT_ATOMS: atom_id res chain seq x y z
N VAL A 1 -20.48 -6.18 9.85
CA VAL A 1 -19.15 -6.40 9.20
C VAL A 1 -18.46 -7.52 9.91
N PHE A 2 -17.89 -8.48 9.18
CA PHE A 2 -17.11 -9.57 9.74
C PHE A 2 -15.64 -9.39 9.34
N ASP A 3 -14.74 -9.51 10.30
CA ASP A 3 -13.31 -9.58 10.06
C ASP A 3 -12.76 -10.79 10.83
N GLN A 4 -11.97 -11.62 10.14
CA GLN A 4 -11.35 -12.79 10.75
C GLN A 4 -10.22 -12.43 11.72
N ALA A 5 -9.69 -11.21 11.62
CA ALA A 5 -8.64 -10.74 12.51
C ALA A 5 -9.22 -10.17 13.82
N SER A 6 -8.40 -10.17 14.87
CA SER A 6 -8.72 -9.60 16.17
C SER A 6 -8.75 -8.07 16.19
N ASP A 7 -8.37 -7.42 15.08
CA ASP A 7 -8.41 -5.98 14.94
C ASP A 7 -8.55 -5.56 13.47
N ILE A 8 -9.12 -4.37 13.26
CA ILE A 8 -9.30 -3.79 11.93
C ILE A 8 -7.97 -3.41 11.28
N MET A 9 -7.97 -3.37 9.95
CA MET A 9 -6.86 -2.88 9.11
C MET A 9 -5.55 -3.66 9.27
N THR A 10 -5.61 -4.93 9.68
CA THR A 10 -4.43 -5.76 9.95
C THR A 10 -3.90 -6.51 8.71
N GLY A 11 -4.66 -6.53 7.61
CA GLY A 11 -4.24 -7.12 6.34
C GLY A 11 -3.41 -6.18 5.47
N ALA A 12 -3.67 -6.17 4.16
CA ALA A 12 -2.93 -5.33 3.20
C ALA A 12 -2.99 -3.82 3.49
N THR A 13 -4.01 -3.37 4.22
CA THR A 13 -4.12 -1.99 4.71
C THR A 13 -2.99 -1.58 5.66
N TYR A 14 -2.42 -2.52 6.43
CA TYR A 14 -1.28 -2.25 7.31
C TYR A 14 0.05 -2.19 6.55
N ALA A 15 0.22 -3.08 5.57
CA ALA A 15 1.48 -3.35 4.91
C ALA A 15 1.57 -2.64 3.55
N ASN A 16 1.66 -1.32 3.57
CA ASN A 16 1.91 -0.48 2.40
C ASN A 16 2.75 0.74 2.82
N HIS A 17 3.14 1.58 1.86
CA HIS A 17 4.00 2.76 2.13
C HIS A 17 3.31 3.89 2.90
N ASN A 18 2.04 3.73 3.28
CA ASN A 18 1.21 4.74 3.93
C ASN A 18 1.18 6.09 3.20
N ARG A 19 1.30 6.06 1.86
CA ARG A 19 1.31 7.26 1.04
C ARG A 19 -0.08 7.88 1.04
N HIS A 20 -0.16 9.17 1.33
CA HIS A 20 -1.35 9.96 1.05
C HIS A 20 -1.26 10.39 -0.42
N HIS A 21 -1.72 9.51 -1.31
CA HIS A 21 -1.52 9.65 -2.75
C HIS A 21 -2.17 10.93 -3.30
N LEU A 22 -1.36 11.78 -3.92
CA LEU A 22 -1.80 12.98 -4.63
C LEU A 22 -1.73 12.79 -6.16
N GLY A 23 -1.34 11.61 -6.64
CA GLY A 23 -1.36 11.24 -8.06
C GLY A 23 0.01 11.16 -8.73
N TYR A 24 1.08 11.66 -8.10
CA TYR A 24 2.44 11.70 -8.66
C TYR A 24 2.99 10.32 -9.08
N HIS A 25 2.49 9.24 -8.49
CA HIS A 25 2.91 7.86 -8.75
C HIS A 25 2.32 7.24 -10.02
N TYR A 26 1.43 7.93 -10.72
CA TYR A 26 0.68 7.39 -11.87
C TYR A 26 0.97 8.14 -13.18
N PRO A 27 2.25 8.28 -13.61
CA PRO A 27 2.60 9.05 -14.80
C PRO A 27 1.93 8.54 -16.09
N ARG A 28 1.55 7.25 -16.10
CA ARG A 28 0.87 6.57 -17.21
C ARG A 28 -0.65 6.42 -17.03
N SER A 29 -1.24 7.00 -15.99
CA SER A 29 -2.71 7.02 -15.80
C SER A 29 -3.16 8.35 -15.18
N PRO A 30 -3.34 9.39 -16.00
CA PRO A 30 -3.88 10.68 -15.57
C PRO A 30 -5.23 10.56 -14.88
N GLU A 31 -6.06 9.61 -15.30
CA GLU A 31 -7.39 9.38 -14.72
C GLU A 31 -7.28 8.94 -13.26
N THR A 32 -6.35 8.03 -12.96
CA THR A 32 -6.07 7.61 -11.58
C THR A 32 -5.51 8.77 -10.75
N ALA A 33 -4.63 9.59 -11.35
CA ALA A 33 -4.07 10.75 -10.67
C ALA A 33 -5.13 11.82 -10.35
N LEU A 34 -6.07 12.08 -11.26
CA LEU A 34 -7.21 12.98 -11.03
C LEU A 34 -8.14 12.46 -9.93
N GLN A 35 -8.44 11.16 -9.92
CA GLN A 35 -9.23 10.55 -8.84
C GLN A 35 -8.55 10.69 -7.48
N CYS A 36 -7.22 10.58 -7.41
CA CYS A 36 -6.48 10.86 -6.19
C CYS A 36 -6.71 12.31 -5.71
N LEU A 37 -6.63 13.29 -6.60
CA LEU A 37 -6.86 14.69 -6.26
C LEU A 37 -8.30 14.96 -5.79
N GLU A 38 -9.30 14.40 -6.47
CA GLU A 38 -10.71 14.54 -6.10
C GLU A 38 -11.00 13.94 -4.71
N SER A 39 -10.43 12.77 -4.41
CA SER A 39 -10.65 12.10 -3.12
C SER A 39 -9.88 12.71 -1.94
N ARG A 40 -8.85 13.52 -2.23
CA ARG A 40 -7.96 14.13 -1.23
C ARG A 40 -8.74 14.98 -0.23
N GLU A 41 -9.58 15.90 -0.72
CA GLU A 41 -10.27 16.87 0.14
C GLU A 41 -11.19 16.17 1.14
N ASP A 42 -11.90 15.14 0.69
CA ASP A 42 -12.76 14.32 1.54
C ASP A 42 -11.98 13.54 2.59
N PHE A 43 -10.82 12.97 2.19
CA PHE A 43 -9.94 12.27 3.12
C PHE A 43 -9.37 13.22 4.16
N GLU A 44 -8.78 14.35 3.76
CA GLU A 44 -8.19 15.33 4.68
C GLU A 44 -9.25 15.96 5.59
N ARG A 45 -10.48 16.18 5.12
CA ARG A 45 -11.57 16.69 5.95
C ARG A 45 -11.93 15.74 7.10
N ILE A 46 -11.86 14.43 6.87
CA ILE A 46 -12.26 13.42 7.87
C ILE A 46 -11.06 12.93 8.70
N TYR A 47 -9.91 12.76 8.06
CA TYR A 47 -8.73 12.10 8.60
C TYR A 47 -7.47 12.98 8.55
N GLY A 48 -7.57 14.29 8.31
CA GLY A 48 -6.43 15.19 8.18
C GLY A 48 -5.46 15.16 9.36
N ALA A 49 -5.93 14.83 10.57
CA ALA A 49 -5.08 14.67 11.75
C ALA A 49 -4.06 13.51 11.67
N CYS A 50 -4.22 12.55 10.74
CA CYS A 50 -3.20 11.55 10.47
C CYS A 50 -2.26 11.93 9.33
N CYS A 51 -2.55 13.00 8.57
CA CYS A 51 -1.74 13.39 7.42
C CYS A 51 -0.43 14.01 7.87
N VAL A 52 0.67 13.59 7.25
CA VAL A 52 2.02 14.11 7.47
C VAL A 52 2.55 14.58 6.13
N ASN A 53 2.75 15.88 5.99
CA ASN A 53 3.15 16.54 4.75
C ASN A 53 4.30 17.54 4.94
N ASP A 54 4.74 17.78 6.19
CA ASP A 54 5.86 18.65 6.51
C ASP A 54 7.20 17.91 6.40
N PHE A 55 7.52 17.48 5.17
CA PHE A 55 8.80 16.87 4.83
C PHE A 55 9.13 17.06 3.35
N ALA A 56 10.40 16.89 2.98
CA ALA A 56 10.80 16.96 1.58
C ALA A 56 10.45 15.65 0.86
N SER A 57 9.47 15.67 -0.05
CA SER A 57 9.05 14.52 -0.84
C SER A 57 9.57 14.67 -2.27
N TYR A 58 10.44 13.77 -2.72
CA TYR A 58 11.06 13.84 -4.04
C TYR A 58 10.54 12.75 -4.97
N TYR A 59 10.11 13.18 -6.15
CA TYR A 59 9.82 12.32 -7.28
C TYR A 59 10.89 12.51 -8.34
N CYS A 60 11.56 11.42 -8.70
CA CYS A 60 12.71 11.46 -9.61
C CYS A 60 12.46 10.60 -10.84
N VAL A 61 13.08 10.96 -11.96
CA VAL A 61 13.10 10.14 -13.18
C VAL A 61 14.53 9.72 -13.46
N SER A 62 14.75 8.41 -13.62
CA SER A 62 16.06 7.86 -13.98
C SER A 62 16.35 8.10 -15.46
N LYS A 63 17.63 8.36 -15.80
CA LYS A 63 18.09 8.49 -17.20
C LYS A 63 17.95 7.18 -17.97
N ASP A 64 18.14 6.07 -17.26
CA ASP A 64 18.08 4.72 -17.80
C ASP A 64 16.94 3.94 -17.13
N ASP A 65 16.35 2.98 -17.85
CA ASP A 65 15.35 2.01 -17.38
C ASP A 65 14.00 2.59 -16.88
N SER A 66 13.80 3.91 -16.92
CA SER A 66 12.47 4.50 -16.70
C SER A 66 11.61 4.40 -17.95
N LYS A 67 10.34 4.07 -17.77
CA LYS A 67 9.32 4.01 -18.85
C LYS A 67 8.66 5.37 -19.10
N THR A 68 9.05 6.39 -18.35
CA THR A 68 8.68 7.79 -18.58
C THR A 68 9.96 8.62 -18.65
N SER A 69 10.06 9.51 -19.62
CA SER A 69 11.12 10.53 -19.67
C SER A 69 10.83 11.68 -18.71
N ALA A 70 11.84 12.51 -18.42
CA ALA A 70 11.66 13.74 -17.66
C ALA A 70 10.60 14.68 -18.28
N GLU A 71 10.63 14.86 -19.61
CA GLU A 71 9.67 15.71 -20.33
C GLU A 71 8.24 15.16 -20.23
N GLU A 72 8.06 13.85 -20.38
CA GLU A 72 6.75 13.21 -20.21
C GLU A 72 6.24 13.35 -18.77
N TYR A 73 7.12 13.22 -17.78
CA TYR A 73 6.74 13.34 -16.38
C TYR A 73 6.31 14.77 -16.01
N VAL A 74 7.05 15.78 -16.47
CA VAL A 74 6.69 17.19 -16.30
C VAL A 74 5.35 17.48 -16.97
N ARG A 75 5.17 17.09 -18.24
CA ARG A 75 3.89 17.26 -18.95
C ARG A 75 2.74 16.55 -18.26
N PHE A 76 2.97 15.37 -17.68
CA PHE A 76 1.99 14.67 -16.87
C PHE A 76 1.57 15.51 -15.65
N CYS A 77 2.53 16.03 -14.88
CA CYS A 77 2.26 16.87 -13.72
C CYS A 77 1.47 18.12 -14.12
N GLU A 78 1.88 18.83 -15.17
CA GLU A 78 1.19 20.02 -15.68
C GLU A 78 -0.24 19.72 -16.14
N ARG A 79 -0.43 18.62 -16.89
CA ARG A 79 -1.75 18.20 -17.40
C ARG A 79 -2.73 17.86 -16.29
N VAL A 80 -2.26 17.20 -15.22
CA VAL A 80 -3.10 16.83 -14.07
C VAL A 80 -3.28 18.01 -13.10
N GLY A 81 -2.41 19.01 -13.14
CA GLY A 81 -2.41 20.12 -12.19
C GLY A 81 -1.65 19.81 -10.89
N LEU A 82 -0.68 18.91 -10.95
CA LEU A 82 0.18 18.55 -9.82
C LEU A 82 1.25 19.63 -9.60
N LYS A 83 1.34 20.14 -8.37
CA LYS A 83 2.31 21.17 -7.99
C LYS A 83 3.67 20.57 -7.69
N TYR A 84 4.70 21.10 -8.31
CA TYR A 84 6.07 20.69 -8.04
C TYR A 84 7.01 21.88 -8.08
N LYS A 85 8.19 21.66 -7.50
CA LYS A 85 9.36 22.51 -7.68
C LYS A 85 10.50 21.62 -8.16
N GLU A 86 11.16 21.99 -9.25
CA GLU A 86 12.40 21.35 -9.63
C GLU A 86 13.46 21.66 -8.57
N GLU A 87 13.86 20.65 -7.80
CA GLU A 87 14.72 20.79 -6.64
C GLU A 87 15.43 19.46 -6.38
N TRP A 88 16.74 19.53 -6.17
CA TRP A 88 17.55 18.36 -5.87
C TRP A 88 17.72 18.20 -4.35
N PRO A 89 17.69 16.95 -3.83
CA PRO A 89 18.08 16.71 -2.46
C PRO A 89 19.56 17.06 -2.23
N ALA A 90 19.95 17.11 -0.96
CA ALA A 90 21.33 17.35 -0.55
C ALA A 90 22.31 16.39 -1.23
N GLU A 91 23.55 16.83 -1.40
CA GLU A 91 24.60 16.03 -2.01
C GLU A 91 24.81 14.71 -1.26
N GLY A 92 25.01 13.61 -2.00
CA GLY A 92 25.17 12.27 -1.43
C GLY A 92 23.86 11.55 -1.09
N VAL A 93 22.70 12.21 -1.20
CA VAL A 93 21.40 11.53 -1.07
C VAL A 93 21.13 10.63 -2.27
N LEU A 94 21.28 11.19 -3.47
CA LEU A 94 20.93 10.61 -4.76
C LEU A 94 22.11 10.75 -5.71
N ASP A 95 22.35 9.74 -6.55
CA ASP A 95 23.34 9.79 -7.61
C ASP A 95 22.81 10.62 -8.79
N ARG A 96 23.17 11.90 -8.83
CA ARG A 96 22.74 12.84 -9.89
C ARG A 96 23.26 12.44 -11.27
N SER A 97 24.27 11.57 -11.38
CA SER A 97 24.73 11.10 -12.69
C SER A 97 23.73 10.17 -13.37
N LYS A 98 22.85 9.50 -12.60
CA LYS A 98 21.85 8.53 -13.08
C LYS A 98 20.43 9.08 -13.16
N ILE A 99 20.19 10.26 -12.63
CA ILE A 99 18.86 10.86 -12.53
C ILE A 99 18.76 12.02 -13.51
N GLU A 100 17.71 12.00 -14.32
CA GLU A 100 17.43 13.04 -15.31
C GLU A 100 16.69 14.21 -14.67
N LEU A 101 15.75 13.91 -13.77
CA LEU A 101 14.85 14.89 -13.17
C LEU A 101 14.66 14.62 -11.67
N SER A 102 14.60 15.68 -10.88
CA SER A 102 14.20 15.64 -9.46
C SER A 102 13.20 16.75 -9.16
N LEU A 103 11.98 16.34 -8.78
CA LEU A 103 10.88 17.22 -8.42
C LEU A 103 10.57 17.07 -6.94
N ARG A 104 10.60 18.17 -6.19
CA ARG A 104 10.02 18.25 -4.87
C ARG A 104 8.51 18.48 -4.99
N THR A 105 7.72 17.67 -4.29
CA THR A 105 6.26 17.64 -4.39
C THR A 105 5.59 17.87 -3.03
N GLU A 106 4.28 18.10 -3.05
CA GLU A 106 3.44 18.22 -1.85
C GLU A 106 2.95 16.86 -1.31
N GLU A 107 3.37 15.74 -1.92
CA GLU A 107 2.82 14.43 -1.56
C GLU A 107 3.33 13.94 -0.22
N GLY A 108 2.39 13.75 0.71
CA GLY A 108 2.65 13.31 2.07
C GLY A 108 2.45 11.81 2.29
N VAL A 109 2.50 11.45 3.56
CA VAL A 109 2.09 10.14 4.08
C VAL A 109 0.96 10.33 5.08
N TYR A 110 0.38 9.22 5.54
CA TYR A 110 -0.43 9.21 6.74
C TYR A 110 0.22 8.38 7.84
N ASP A 111 0.01 8.77 9.09
CA ASP A 111 0.38 7.97 10.25
C ASP A 111 -0.66 6.87 10.48
N PHE A 112 -0.28 5.62 10.24
CA PHE A 112 -1.19 4.47 10.31
C PHE A 112 -1.84 4.31 11.69
N ILE A 113 -1.09 4.54 12.77
CA ILE A 113 -1.60 4.40 14.15
C ILE A 113 -2.69 5.44 14.41
N THR A 114 -2.44 6.68 14.00
CA THR A 114 -3.40 7.79 14.11
C THR A 114 -4.62 7.54 13.23
N LEU A 115 -4.43 7.13 11.96
CA LEU A 115 -5.54 6.80 11.06
C LEU A 115 -6.44 5.70 11.64
N LYS A 116 -5.84 4.61 12.12
CA LYS A 116 -6.58 3.49 12.72
C LYS A 116 -7.36 3.93 13.96
N ARG A 117 -6.76 4.77 14.82
CA ARG A 117 -7.45 5.36 15.98
C ARG A 117 -8.67 6.18 15.55
N LEU A 118 -8.52 7.09 14.59
CA LEU A 118 -9.61 7.93 14.08
C LEU A 118 -10.75 7.10 13.48
N ILE A 119 -10.42 6.04 12.74
CA ILE A 119 -11.41 5.11 12.20
C ILE A 119 -12.14 4.40 13.33
N LYS A 120 -11.44 3.85 14.34
CA LYS A 120 -12.09 3.23 15.51
C LYS A 120 -13.04 4.18 16.23
N GLU A 121 -12.62 5.42 16.46
CA GLU A 121 -13.45 6.46 17.09
C GLU A 121 -14.70 6.76 16.27
N ARG A 122 -14.59 6.81 14.94
CA ARG A 122 -15.74 7.02 14.05
C ARG A 122 -16.70 5.84 14.07
N LEU A 123 -16.17 4.61 14.05
CA LEU A 123 -16.97 3.38 14.09
C LEU A 123 -17.71 3.26 15.44
N ALA A 124 -17.06 3.58 16.56
CA ALA A 124 -17.66 3.54 17.89
C ALA A 124 -18.82 4.54 18.07
N LYS A 125 -18.88 5.60 17.27
CA LYS A 125 -19.99 6.58 17.25
C LYS A 125 -21.19 6.10 16.43
N SER A 126 -21.06 5.01 15.68
CA SER A 126 -22.16 4.45 14.90
C SER A 126 -23.07 3.60 15.78
N SER A 127 -24.37 3.89 15.80
CA SER A 127 -25.38 3.09 16.51
C SER A 127 -25.93 1.94 15.66
N THR A 128 -25.68 1.94 14.36
CA THR A 128 -26.27 0.99 13.41
C THR A 128 -25.27 -0.04 12.87
N LEU A 129 -23.99 0.09 13.23
CA LEU A 129 -22.93 -0.75 12.70
C LEU A 129 -22.49 -1.79 13.73
N GLU A 130 -22.75 -3.06 13.42
CA GLU A 130 -22.18 -4.18 14.16
C GLU A 130 -20.89 -4.66 13.48
N ILE A 131 -19.79 -4.67 14.22
CA ILE A 131 -18.49 -5.19 13.76
C ILE A 131 -18.14 -6.40 14.61
N LYS A 132 -17.93 -7.54 13.94
CA LYS A 132 -17.52 -8.80 14.56
C LYS A 132 -16.10 -9.13 14.14
N LEU A 133 -15.15 -8.85 15.02
CA LEU A 133 -13.74 -9.24 14.92
C LEU A 133 -13.56 -10.68 15.39
N ASP A 134 -12.49 -11.35 14.99
CA ASP A 134 -12.29 -12.79 15.24
C ASP A 134 -13.41 -13.67 14.65
N HIS A 135 -14.13 -13.17 13.64
CA HIS A 135 -15.21 -13.90 12.97
C HIS A 135 -14.86 -14.11 11.49
N CYS A 136 -14.61 -15.37 11.13
CA CYS A 136 -14.28 -15.77 9.78
C CYS A 136 -15.54 -16.27 9.07
N VAL A 137 -15.96 -15.62 7.98
CA VAL A 137 -16.97 -16.22 7.09
C VAL A 137 -16.30 -17.39 6.37
N VAL A 138 -16.87 -18.59 6.50
CA VAL A 138 -16.30 -19.83 5.96
C VAL A 138 -17.08 -20.40 4.80
N ASP A 139 -18.38 -20.11 4.72
CA ASP A 139 -19.26 -20.55 3.65
C ASP A 139 -20.41 -19.57 3.39
N GLY A 140 -21.09 -19.70 2.25
CA GLY A 140 -22.27 -18.93 1.92
C GLY A 140 -23.12 -19.55 0.82
N SER A 141 -24.42 -19.30 0.85
CA SER A 141 -25.40 -19.79 -0.13
C SER A 141 -26.51 -18.77 -0.36
N ILE A 142 -27.24 -18.92 -1.47
CA ILE A 142 -28.48 -18.17 -1.73
C ILE A 142 -29.64 -19.11 -1.44
N GLU A 143 -30.49 -18.71 -0.50
CA GLU A 143 -31.70 -19.44 -0.15
C GLU A 143 -32.78 -19.27 -1.23
N PRO A 144 -33.80 -20.15 -1.31
CA PRO A 144 -34.84 -20.07 -2.33
C PRO A 144 -35.59 -18.73 -2.39
N GLY A 145 -35.69 -18.00 -1.28
CA GLY A 145 -36.29 -16.65 -1.21
C GLY A 145 -35.38 -15.52 -1.69
N GLY A 146 -34.12 -15.82 -2.02
CA GLY A 146 -33.12 -14.85 -2.47
C GLY A 146 -32.26 -14.25 -1.36
N GLU A 147 -32.50 -14.60 -0.10
CA GLU A 147 -31.66 -14.23 1.04
C GLU A 147 -30.29 -14.89 0.94
N LYS A 148 -29.25 -14.18 1.38
CA LYS A 148 -27.88 -14.69 1.41
C LYS A 148 -27.64 -15.27 2.80
N LYS A 149 -27.43 -16.57 2.88
CA LYS A 149 -27.00 -17.25 4.08
C LYS A 149 -25.48 -17.28 4.13
N LEU A 150 -24.91 -16.99 5.30
CA LEU A 150 -23.48 -17.10 5.59
C LEU A 150 -23.26 -18.02 6.78
N ILE A 151 -22.22 -18.86 6.71
CA ILE A 151 -21.69 -19.60 7.85
C ILE A 151 -20.47 -18.84 8.37
N VAL A 152 -20.56 -18.39 9.62
CA VAL A 152 -19.55 -17.58 10.29
C VAL A 152 -18.94 -18.38 11.44
N GLN A 153 -17.63 -18.55 11.42
CA GLN A 153 -16.87 -19.23 12.45
C GLN A 153 -16.27 -18.23 13.44
N ASN A 154 -16.37 -18.52 14.74
CA ASN A 154 -15.65 -17.86 15.82
C ASN A 154 -15.08 -18.95 16.75
N GLY A 155 -13.75 -19.12 16.74
CA GLY A 155 -13.12 -20.26 17.42
C GLY A 155 -13.63 -21.59 16.87
N GLU A 156 -14.19 -22.44 17.73
CA GLU A 156 -14.79 -23.73 17.37
C GLU A 156 -16.28 -23.60 16.99
N GLU A 157 -16.90 -22.46 17.30
CA GLU A 157 -18.33 -22.25 17.07
C GLU A 157 -18.62 -21.83 15.63
N HIS A 158 -19.75 -22.32 15.10
CA HIS A 158 -20.26 -21.96 13.79
C HIS A 158 -21.68 -21.39 13.93
N HIS A 159 -21.87 -20.21 13.37
CA HIS A 159 -23.12 -19.47 13.39
C HIS A 159 -23.66 -19.35 11.98
N THR A 160 -24.96 -19.62 11.80
CA THR A 160 -25.66 -19.38 10.53
C THR A 160 -26.41 -18.07 10.62
N LEU A 161 -26.15 -17.17 9.68
CA LEU A 161 -26.79 -15.85 9.61
C LEU A 161 -27.33 -15.60 8.20
N THR A 162 -28.44 -14.88 8.09
CA THR A 162 -29.08 -14.52 6.82
C THR A 162 -29.08 -13.01 6.61
N PHE A 163 -28.94 -12.58 5.36
CA PHE A 163 -28.84 -11.17 4.97
C PHE A 163 -29.54 -10.89 3.64
N ASP A 164 -30.12 -9.70 3.53
CA ASP A 164 -30.68 -9.20 2.26
C ASP A 164 -29.60 -8.86 1.24
N PHE A 165 -28.39 -8.49 1.70
CA PHE A 165 -27.25 -8.13 0.85
C PHE A 165 -25.94 -8.58 1.48
N VAL A 166 -24.96 -8.96 0.64
CA VAL A 166 -23.60 -9.27 1.08
C VAL A 166 -22.62 -8.58 0.14
N ILE A 167 -21.64 -7.87 0.72
CA ILE A 167 -20.59 -7.15 -0.01
C ILE A 167 -19.26 -7.86 0.23
N ASN A 168 -18.54 -8.19 -0.84
CA ASN A 168 -17.22 -8.80 -0.74
C ASN A 168 -16.12 -7.72 -0.72
N ALA A 169 -15.52 -7.51 0.45
CA ALA A 169 -14.39 -6.60 0.66
C ALA A 169 -13.10 -7.34 1.12
N MET A 170 -12.94 -8.62 0.75
CA MET A 170 -11.91 -9.49 1.32
C MET A 170 -10.55 -9.50 0.58
N TYR A 171 -10.33 -8.58 -0.35
CA TYR A 171 -9.06 -8.41 -1.09
C TYR A 171 -8.49 -9.74 -1.63
N ALA A 172 -7.34 -10.21 -1.14
CA ALA A 172 -6.69 -11.46 -1.56
C ALA A 172 -7.58 -12.73 -1.43
N ASN A 173 -8.57 -12.70 -0.55
CA ASN A 173 -9.53 -13.79 -0.35
C ASN A 173 -10.77 -13.68 -1.26
N HIS A 174 -10.78 -12.79 -2.27
CA HIS A 174 -11.92 -12.54 -3.16
C HIS A 174 -12.49 -13.84 -3.76
N ASN A 175 -11.62 -14.76 -4.21
CA ASN A 175 -12.04 -16.01 -4.82
C ASN A 175 -12.70 -17.01 -3.85
N ARG A 176 -12.57 -16.81 -2.53
CA ARG A 176 -13.30 -17.59 -1.51
C ARG A 176 -14.79 -17.28 -1.60
N PHE A 177 -15.13 -16.00 -1.68
CA PHE A 177 -16.49 -15.51 -1.89
C PHE A 177 -17.10 -16.02 -3.19
N CYS A 178 -16.34 -15.99 -4.30
CA CYS A 178 -16.79 -16.55 -5.57
C CYS A 178 -17.10 -18.04 -5.44
N GLY A 179 -16.30 -18.78 -4.67
CA GLY A 179 -16.52 -20.21 -4.41
C GLY A 179 -17.85 -20.48 -3.72
N TRP A 180 -18.18 -19.74 -2.66
CA TRP A 180 -19.43 -19.88 -1.90
C TRP A 180 -20.66 -19.74 -2.80
N PHE A 181 -20.68 -18.68 -3.61
CA PHE A 181 -21.85 -18.32 -4.41
C PHE A 181 -21.80 -18.86 -5.85
N GLY A 182 -20.84 -19.72 -6.19
CA GLY A 182 -20.70 -20.29 -7.54
C GLY A 182 -20.35 -19.28 -8.63
N PHE A 183 -19.76 -18.13 -8.29
CA PHE A 183 -19.32 -17.14 -9.25
C PHE A 183 -18.00 -17.53 -9.91
N ASN A 184 -17.73 -16.95 -11.10
CA ASN A 184 -16.45 -17.09 -11.77
C ASN A 184 -15.32 -16.54 -10.91
N LYS A 185 -14.33 -17.39 -10.62
CA LYS A 185 -13.10 -16.99 -9.93
C LYS A 185 -12.22 -16.16 -10.86
N ARG A 186 -11.68 -15.07 -10.33
CA ARG A 186 -10.71 -14.21 -11.02
C ARG A 186 -9.33 -14.85 -11.03
N LEU A 187 -8.61 -14.64 -12.11
CA LEU A 187 -7.20 -15.00 -12.19
C LEU A 187 -6.39 -13.83 -11.61
N PHE A 188 -5.74 -14.07 -10.47
CA PHE A 188 -4.92 -13.05 -9.81
C PHE A 188 -3.44 -13.39 -9.93
N GLN A 189 -2.62 -12.36 -10.08
CA GLN A 189 -1.22 -12.43 -9.75
C GLN A 189 -1.04 -12.05 -8.28
N PHE A 190 -0.68 -13.04 -7.47
CA PHE A 190 -0.25 -12.88 -6.09
C PHE A 190 1.24 -12.55 -6.07
N ASN A 191 1.59 -11.52 -5.30
CA ASN A 191 2.96 -11.10 -5.09
C ASN A 191 3.22 -11.05 -3.59
N LEU A 192 4.10 -11.92 -3.10
CA LEU A 192 4.62 -11.79 -1.74
C LEU A 192 5.63 -10.65 -1.74
N GLN A 193 5.27 -9.55 -1.10
CA GLN A 193 6.04 -8.31 -1.08
C GLN A 193 6.68 -8.10 0.28
N GLU A 194 7.93 -7.64 0.28
CA GLU A 194 8.67 -7.20 1.45
C GLU A 194 8.73 -5.67 1.52
N LEU A 195 8.28 -5.13 2.64
CA LEU A 195 8.40 -3.73 2.99
C LEU A 195 9.32 -3.61 4.20
N CYS A 196 10.52 -3.06 3.99
CA CYS A 196 11.47 -2.86 5.06
C CYS A 196 11.11 -1.60 5.85
N ILE A 197 11.30 -1.66 7.17
CA ILE A 197 11.36 -0.51 8.06
C ILE A 197 12.82 -0.25 8.37
N ILE A 198 13.27 0.97 8.09
CA ILE A 198 14.67 1.38 8.20
C ILE A 198 14.78 2.71 8.92
N ASP A 199 15.92 2.95 9.55
CA ASP A 199 16.31 4.26 10.05
C ASP A 199 17.35 4.88 9.11
N LEU A 200 17.09 6.11 8.65
CA LEU A 200 17.99 6.90 7.83
C LEU A 200 18.84 7.86 8.70
N PRO A 201 20.07 8.17 8.31
CA PRO A 201 20.92 9.12 9.03
C PRO A 201 20.62 10.56 8.59
N VAL A 202 19.38 11.02 8.79
CA VAL A 202 18.91 12.36 8.44
C VAL A 202 18.31 13.07 9.66
N SER A 203 18.47 14.40 9.73
CA SER A 203 17.87 15.24 10.78
C SER A 203 16.37 15.45 10.57
N ASP A 204 15.99 15.67 9.32
CA ASP A 204 14.65 16.01 8.90
C ASP A 204 14.05 14.86 8.08
N PRO A 205 12.74 14.57 8.22
CA PRO A 205 12.11 13.54 7.42
C PRO A 205 12.20 13.86 5.93
N MET A 206 12.29 12.81 5.12
CA MET A 206 12.34 12.91 3.67
C MET A 206 11.74 11.66 3.03
N GLY A 207 11.05 11.85 1.91
CA GLY A 207 10.56 10.78 1.05
C GLY A 207 11.20 10.87 -0.32
N MET A 208 11.37 9.72 -0.97
CA MET A 208 11.87 9.64 -2.34
C MET A 208 11.21 8.50 -3.10
N THR A 209 10.91 8.73 -4.37
CA THR A 209 10.34 7.74 -5.27
C THR A 209 10.93 7.97 -6.66
N ILE A 210 11.71 7.01 -7.16
CA ILE A 210 12.21 7.05 -8.54
C ILE A 210 11.16 6.34 -9.41
N GLN A 211 10.70 7.02 -10.46
CA GLN A 211 9.50 6.68 -11.19
C GLN A 211 9.68 5.60 -12.25
N ASP A 212 8.62 4.79 -12.36
CA ASP A 212 8.25 3.99 -13.53
C ASP A 212 9.33 3.04 -14.07
N GLY A 213 9.94 2.28 -13.16
CA GLY A 213 10.92 1.24 -13.50
C GLY A 213 11.30 0.42 -12.27
N PRO A 214 12.37 -0.38 -12.34
CA PRO A 214 12.81 -1.25 -11.26
C PRO A 214 13.60 -0.44 -10.21
N PHE A 215 12.92 0.44 -9.48
CA PHE A 215 13.58 1.42 -8.64
C PHE A 215 13.14 1.38 -7.16
N PRO A 216 13.92 1.99 -6.26
CA PRO A 216 13.52 2.17 -4.87
C PRO A 216 12.47 3.26 -4.66
N SER A 217 11.76 3.11 -3.56
CA SER A 217 11.02 4.17 -2.90
C SER A 217 11.18 4.05 -1.40
N PHE A 218 11.34 5.19 -0.71
CA PHE A 218 11.18 5.25 0.73
C PHE A 218 10.33 6.45 1.13
N LEU A 219 9.54 6.29 2.17
CA LEU A 219 8.68 7.32 2.71
C LEU A 219 8.75 7.32 4.24
N PRO A 220 8.62 8.49 4.91
CA PRO A 220 8.58 8.54 6.36
C PRO A 220 7.50 7.62 6.93
N LEU A 221 7.79 6.98 8.06
CA LEU A 221 6.83 6.17 8.80
C LEU A 221 5.97 7.09 9.67
N GLY A 222 4.91 7.65 9.08
CA GLY A 222 3.99 8.55 9.79
C GLY A 222 4.73 9.75 10.37
N PHE A 223 4.54 10.02 11.66
CA PHE A 223 5.19 11.14 12.38
C PHE A 223 6.64 10.85 12.81
N SER A 224 7.24 9.74 12.38
CA SER A 224 8.61 9.41 12.73
C SER A 224 9.60 10.38 12.08
N LYS A 225 10.67 10.74 12.80
CA LYS A 225 11.69 11.69 12.29
C LYS A 225 12.54 11.09 11.16
N ASN A 226 13.16 9.94 11.43
CA ASN A 226 14.14 9.34 10.52
C ASN A 226 13.82 7.90 10.13
N ARG A 227 12.71 7.35 10.63
CA ARG A 227 12.25 6.01 10.29
C ARG A 227 11.39 6.03 9.05
N CYS A 228 11.66 5.13 8.11
CA CYS A 228 11.00 5.08 6.81
C CYS A 228 10.50 3.67 6.50
N LEU A 229 9.45 3.62 5.67
CA LEU A 229 9.05 2.43 4.91
C LEU A 229 9.79 2.45 3.60
N PHE A 230 10.42 1.34 3.24
CA PHE A 230 11.31 1.24 2.09
C PHE A 230 11.10 -0.06 1.32
N ALA A 231 11.01 0.05 0.01
CA ALA A 231 10.92 -1.08 -0.90
C ALA A 231 11.61 -0.76 -2.23
N HIS A 232 11.89 -1.81 -2.97
CA HIS A 232 12.34 -1.75 -4.35
C HIS A 232 11.39 -2.57 -5.21
N VAL A 233 10.93 -2.02 -6.35
CA VAL A 233 9.86 -2.62 -7.18
C VAL A 233 10.05 -4.11 -7.44
N GLU A 234 11.25 -4.53 -7.83
CA GLU A 234 11.55 -5.93 -8.13
C GLU A 234 12.14 -6.70 -6.94
N ALA A 235 13.21 -6.19 -6.31
CA ALA A 235 13.89 -6.90 -5.21
C ALA A 235 13.01 -7.12 -3.97
N SER A 236 11.95 -6.31 -3.75
CA SER A 236 10.96 -6.55 -2.70
C SER A 236 9.92 -7.60 -3.08
N GLN A 237 9.84 -8.02 -4.34
CA GLN A 237 8.92 -9.06 -4.78
C GLN A 237 9.55 -10.45 -4.62
N LEU A 238 9.30 -11.08 -3.49
CA LEU A 238 9.93 -12.34 -3.12
C LEU A 238 9.35 -13.55 -3.86
N ILE A 239 8.03 -13.57 -4.04
CA ILE A 239 7.32 -14.66 -4.73
C ILE A 239 6.28 -14.05 -5.66
N ARG A 240 6.17 -14.62 -6.87
CA ARG A 240 5.12 -14.34 -7.84
C ARG A 240 4.37 -15.62 -8.16
N ASN A 241 3.04 -15.60 -8.06
CA ASN A 241 2.21 -16.73 -8.42
C ASN A 241 0.91 -16.26 -9.10
N VAL A 242 0.61 -16.81 -10.28
CA VAL A 242 -0.66 -16.55 -10.96
C VAL A 242 -1.60 -17.71 -10.70
N SER A 243 -2.78 -17.46 -10.11
CA SER A 243 -3.71 -18.51 -9.75
C SER A 243 -5.15 -18.00 -9.55
N LYS A 244 -6.11 -18.92 -9.66
CA LYS A 244 -7.52 -18.74 -9.25
C LYS A 244 -7.78 -19.20 -7.82
N THR A 245 -6.73 -19.58 -7.08
CA THR A 245 -6.82 -19.94 -5.66
C THR A 245 -7.35 -18.79 -4.80
N HIS A 246 -7.75 -19.13 -3.58
CA HIS A 246 -8.13 -18.19 -2.53
C HIS A 246 -7.13 -18.21 -1.36
N GLU A 247 -6.10 -19.04 -1.43
CA GLU A 247 -5.08 -19.12 -0.40
C GLU A 247 -4.02 -18.04 -0.59
N ARG A 248 -3.73 -17.32 0.49
CA ARG A 248 -2.67 -16.32 0.60
C ARG A 248 -1.29 -16.97 0.50
N LEU A 249 -0.29 -16.32 -0.12
CA LEU A 249 1.07 -16.89 -0.17
C LEU A 249 1.69 -16.91 1.22
N LEU A 250 1.44 -15.88 2.02
CA LEU A 250 1.87 -15.85 3.42
C LEU A 250 1.36 -17.03 4.25
N SER A 251 0.16 -17.54 3.97
CA SER A 251 -0.35 -18.73 4.66
C SER A 251 0.31 -20.04 4.20
N ARG A 252 1.09 -20.02 3.13
CA ARG A 252 1.78 -21.20 2.58
C ARG A 252 3.25 -21.29 3.00
N VAL A 253 3.76 -20.28 3.68
CA VAL A 253 5.17 -20.19 4.10
C VAL A 253 5.27 -20.15 5.62
N LEU A 254 6.11 -21.01 6.19
CA LEU A 254 6.34 -21.05 7.63
C LEU A 254 7.25 -19.91 8.10
N TYR A 255 8.16 -19.48 7.23
CA TYR A 255 9.13 -18.43 7.48
C TYR A 255 9.46 -17.73 6.17
N VAL A 256 9.62 -16.41 6.22
CA VAL A 256 10.06 -15.59 5.10
C VAL A 256 11.32 -14.85 5.54
N GLU A 257 12.43 -15.18 4.91
CA GLU A 257 13.68 -14.46 5.14
C GLU A 257 13.62 -13.09 4.46
N SER A 258 14.16 -12.08 5.15
CA SER A 258 14.26 -10.73 4.59
C SER A 258 15.31 -10.67 3.48
N ASN A 259 14.94 -10.11 2.33
CA ASN A 259 15.84 -9.80 1.22
C ASN A 259 16.49 -8.41 1.36
N TRP A 260 16.46 -7.84 2.58
CA TRP A 260 16.93 -6.49 2.91
C TRP A 260 18.29 -6.14 2.29
N HIS A 261 19.27 -7.04 2.38
CA HIS A 261 20.63 -6.76 1.90
C HIS A 261 20.66 -6.49 0.39
N ASN A 262 19.97 -7.32 -0.39
CA ASN A 262 19.83 -7.13 -1.83
C ASN A 262 19.00 -5.88 -2.15
N ILE A 263 17.85 -5.69 -1.48
CA ILE A 263 17.00 -4.50 -1.65
C ILE A 263 17.83 -3.23 -1.43
N ARG A 264 18.61 -3.15 -0.36
CA ARG A 264 19.50 -2.01 -0.07
C ARG A 264 20.56 -1.85 -1.15
N GLU A 265 21.25 -2.92 -1.53
CA GLU A 265 22.36 -2.88 -2.49
C GLU A 265 21.92 -2.36 -3.86
N VAL A 266 20.84 -2.92 -4.43
CA VAL A 266 20.36 -2.48 -5.75
C VAL A 266 19.82 -1.05 -5.71
N SER A 267 19.21 -0.66 -4.60
CA SER A 267 18.65 0.68 -4.42
C SER A 267 19.74 1.74 -4.21
N ALA A 268 20.81 1.40 -3.50
CA ALA A 268 21.93 2.29 -3.23
C ALA A 268 22.72 2.68 -4.48
N LYS A 269 22.55 1.95 -5.59
CA LYS A 269 23.06 2.34 -6.91
C LYS A 269 22.47 3.67 -7.39
N TYR A 270 21.24 4.00 -6.99
CA TYR A 270 20.57 5.26 -7.32
C TYR A 270 20.54 6.22 -6.14
N VAL A 271 20.40 5.71 -4.92
CA VAL A 271 20.25 6.49 -3.69
C VAL A 271 21.39 6.12 -2.71
N PRO A 272 22.61 6.66 -2.87
CA PRO A 272 23.77 6.29 -2.03
C PRO A 272 23.56 6.45 -0.52
N LEU A 273 22.63 7.31 -0.08
CA LEU A 273 22.22 7.43 1.33
C LEU A 273 21.83 6.09 1.95
N LEU A 274 21.21 5.18 1.17
CA LEU A 274 20.73 3.89 1.66
C LEU A 274 21.87 2.99 2.14
N ASN A 275 23.11 3.18 1.69
CA ASN A 275 24.27 2.46 2.24
C ASN A 275 24.48 2.71 3.73
N LYS A 276 24.02 3.86 4.24
CA LYS A 276 24.14 4.28 5.64
C LYS A 276 22.87 4.01 6.46
N SER A 277 21.87 3.38 5.86
CA SER A 277 20.62 3.04 6.53
C SER A 277 20.79 1.85 7.49
N ASN A 278 20.04 1.88 8.59
CA ASN A 278 19.97 0.79 9.54
C ASN A 278 18.65 0.02 9.37
N TYR A 279 18.74 -1.29 9.23
CA TYR A 279 17.57 -2.16 9.19
C TYR A 279 16.94 -2.30 10.56
N VAL A 280 15.62 -2.16 10.64
CA VAL A 280 14.86 -2.36 11.88
C VAL A 280 14.12 -3.70 11.82
N LYS A 281 13.29 -3.89 10.79
CA LYS A 281 12.50 -5.11 10.54
C LYS A 281 11.87 -5.06 9.15
N SER A 282 11.27 -6.16 8.73
CA SER A 282 10.44 -6.23 7.52
C SER A 282 9.00 -6.57 7.86
N ILE A 283 8.09 -6.07 7.02
CA ILE A 283 6.69 -6.45 6.95
C ILE A 283 6.51 -7.20 5.63
N PHE A 284 5.85 -8.35 5.69
CA PHE A 284 5.53 -9.14 4.51
C PHE A 284 4.03 -9.09 4.24
N VAL A 285 3.64 -9.03 2.97
CA VAL A 285 2.22 -8.95 2.58
C VAL A 285 1.98 -9.55 1.21
N ASP A 286 0.80 -10.16 1.04
CA ASP A 286 0.31 -10.52 -0.27
C ASP A 286 -0.34 -9.31 -0.94
N ARG A 287 0.28 -8.84 -2.03
CA ARG A 287 -0.33 -7.90 -2.97
C ARG A 287 -0.91 -8.68 -4.14
N ILE A 288 -2.21 -8.51 -4.38
CA ILE A 288 -2.87 -9.07 -5.57
C ILE A 288 -3.15 -7.99 -6.61
N VAL A 289 -3.01 -8.37 -7.88
CA VAL A 289 -3.45 -7.62 -9.06
C VAL A 289 -4.11 -8.59 -10.03
N ASP A 290 -4.96 -8.09 -10.94
CA ASP A 290 -5.44 -8.93 -12.05
C ASP A 290 -4.26 -9.37 -12.92
N ALA A 291 -4.30 -10.63 -13.34
CA ALA A 291 -3.28 -11.25 -14.19
C ALA A 291 -3.57 -11.06 -15.68
#